data_AF-A0A093QYU1-F1
#
_entry.id   AF-A0A093QYU1-F1
#
_cell.length_a   1.000
_cell.length_b   1.000
_cell.length_c   1.000
_cell.angle_alpha   90.00
_cell.angle_beta   90.00
_cell.angle_gamma   90.00
#
_symmetry.space_group_name_H-M   'P 1'
#
loop_
_entity.id
_entity.type
_entity.pdbx_description
1 polymer ?
#
loop_
_entity_poly.entity_id
_entity_poly.type
_entity_poly.pdbx_seq_one_letter_code
_entity_poly.pdbx_strand_id
1 'polypeptide(L)'
;ESMSPLRISVGGLPVLASMTKGADPRFRLRWRAIVVSSACVGFKNPEGVRYRIGVIADLDTQSRGSAEHTWFSYLKKGYLVLSDSGDSVTVEWDKDESMLQSHLAEKGRGMELSELVVFNGKLYTVDDRTGVVYQIEGNKVVPWVSFKAEWLAVKDEHLYVGGLGKEWTTTTGEVVNENPEWVKVVGYKGDVGHENWVANYNALRAAAGIRPPG
;
A
#
# COMPACT_ATOMS: atom_id res chain seq x y z
N GLU A 1 -4.02 20.41 -16.01
CA GLU A 1 -4.00 21.64 -15.17
C GLU A 1 -2.87 21.53 -14.14
N SER A 2 -2.23 22.65 -13.79
CA SER A 2 -1.20 22.70 -12.75
C SER A 2 -1.87 22.58 -11.38
N MET A 3 -1.60 21.49 -10.65
CA MET A 3 -2.08 21.32 -9.28
C MET A 3 -1.21 22.17 -8.34
N SER A 4 -1.84 23.00 -7.52
CA SER A 4 -1.16 23.83 -6.53
C SER A 4 -0.57 22.96 -5.40
N PRO A 5 0.61 23.29 -4.86
CA PRO A 5 1.22 22.56 -3.75
C PRO A 5 0.32 22.61 -2.50
N LEU A 6 0.20 21.46 -1.82
CA LEU A 6 -0.63 21.30 -0.63
C LEU A 6 0.24 21.46 0.63
N ARG A 7 -0.17 22.33 1.55
CA ARG A 7 0.55 22.60 2.81
C ARG A 7 -0.29 22.13 4.00
N ILE A 8 0.28 21.28 4.84
CA ILE A 8 -0.36 20.77 6.05
C ILE A 8 0.46 21.27 7.25
N SER A 9 -0.19 21.96 8.18
CA SER A 9 0.41 22.37 9.46
C SER A 9 0.16 21.29 10.50
N VAL A 10 1.21 20.86 11.19
CA VAL A 10 1.18 19.78 12.19
C VAL A 10 1.36 20.42 13.57
N GLY A 11 0.28 21.00 14.10
CA GLY A 11 0.21 21.40 15.52
C GLY A 11 -0.09 20.19 16.41
N GLY A 12 0.52 20.11 17.60
CA GLY A 12 0.54 18.92 18.45
C GLY A 12 -0.82 18.28 18.83
N LEU A 13 -0.83 16.93 18.81
CA LEU A 13 -1.90 15.98 19.22
C LEU A 13 -3.16 15.90 18.34
N PRO A 14 -3.75 14.68 18.23
CA PRO A 14 -3.90 13.96 16.98
C PRO A 14 -4.77 14.74 15.97
N VAL A 15 -4.12 15.30 14.95
CA VAL A 15 -4.80 16.15 13.97
C VAL A 15 -5.50 15.29 12.92
N LEU A 16 -6.83 15.31 12.96
CA LEU A 16 -7.69 15.09 11.80
C LEU A 16 -7.39 16.18 10.77
N ALA A 17 -6.50 15.91 9.82
CA ALA A 17 -6.25 16.80 8.68
C ALA A 17 -7.40 16.69 7.68
N SER A 18 -8.12 17.81 7.44
CA SER A 18 -9.17 17.90 6.42
C SER A 18 -8.56 18.21 5.06
N MET A 19 -8.65 17.25 4.12
CA MET A 19 -8.26 17.39 2.72
C MET A 19 -9.46 17.88 1.90
N THR A 20 -9.60 19.18 1.64
CA THR A 20 -10.78 19.69 0.89
C THR A 20 -10.49 20.41 -0.43
N LYS A 21 -9.24 20.44 -0.93
CA LYS A 21 -8.96 20.95 -2.29
C LYS A 21 -7.89 20.13 -3.01
N GLY A 22 -8.27 19.52 -4.14
CA GLY A 22 -7.33 18.91 -5.11
C GLY A 22 -7.12 17.39 -5.00
N ALA A 23 -8.05 16.63 -4.40
CA ALA A 23 -7.95 15.17 -4.38
C ALA A 23 -8.43 14.57 -5.71
N ASP A 24 -7.54 13.88 -6.43
CA ASP A 24 -7.91 13.02 -7.56
C ASP A 24 -8.66 11.79 -7.02
N PRO A 25 -9.92 11.55 -7.42
CA PRO A 25 -10.76 10.49 -6.86
C PRO A 25 -10.23 9.07 -7.10
N ARG A 26 -9.27 8.91 -8.03
CA ARG A 26 -8.56 7.63 -8.28
C ARG A 26 -7.62 7.25 -7.14
N PHE A 27 -7.15 8.23 -6.36
CA PHE A 27 -6.25 8.02 -5.24
C PHE A 27 -7.03 8.24 -3.94
N ARG A 28 -7.74 7.20 -3.51
CA ARG A 28 -8.43 7.24 -2.21
C ARG A 28 -7.43 6.96 -1.11
N LEU A 29 -7.19 7.96 -0.25
CA LEU A 29 -6.49 7.76 1.02
C LEU A 29 -7.41 6.90 1.91
N ARG A 30 -7.34 5.58 1.79
CA ARG A 30 -7.87 4.69 2.83
C ARG A 30 -6.89 4.80 4.00
N TRP A 31 -7.32 5.36 5.12
CA TRP A 31 -6.54 5.41 6.36
C TRP A 31 -6.34 3.98 6.90
N ARG A 32 -5.45 3.24 6.26
CA ARG A 32 -4.67 2.16 6.86
C ARG A 32 -3.26 2.74 6.92
N ALA A 33 -2.65 2.69 8.11
CA ALA A 33 -1.44 3.43 8.45
C ALA A 33 -0.50 3.60 7.25
N ILE A 34 -0.33 4.83 6.77
CA ILE A 34 0.72 5.14 5.80
C ILE A 34 2.02 4.90 6.54
N VAL A 35 2.60 3.71 6.34
CA VAL A 35 4.02 3.53 6.58
C VAL A 35 4.68 4.31 5.47
N VAL A 36 5.13 5.53 5.80
CA VAL A 36 6.20 6.16 5.04
C VAL A 36 7.34 5.15 5.12
N SER A 37 7.54 4.34 4.08
CA SER A 37 8.67 3.44 4.01
C SER A 37 9.91 4.32 3.91
N SER A 38 10.51 4.60 5.07
CA SER A 38 11.77 5.32 5.22
C SER A 38 12.93 4.48 4.68
N ALA A 39 12.91 4.23 3.38
CA ALA A 39 14.09 3.87 2.60
C ALA A 39 14.45 5.00 1.62
N CYS A 40 13.77 6.16 1.70
CA CYS A 40 14.16 7.34 0.96
C CYS A 40 15.14 8.16 1.80
N VAL A 41 16.40 8.22 1.36
CA VAL A 41 17.38 9.17 1.87
C VAL A 41 16.80 10.57 1.66
N GLY A 42 16.53 11.25 2.78
CA GLY A 42 16.05 12.63 2.74
C GLY A 42 17.16 13.56 2.25
N PHE A 43 16.86 14.43 1.30
CA PHE A 43 17.79 15.45 0.83
C PHE A 43 17.49 16.75 1.56
N LYS A 44 18.49 17.28 2.28
CA LYS A 44 18.41 18.58 2.94
C LYS A 44 18.34 19.67 1.86
N ASN A 45 17.37 20.56 1.96
CA ASN A 45 17.26 21.79 1.18
C ASN A 45 16.97 22.99 2.11
N PRO A 46 16.93 24.24 1.62
CA PRO A 46 16.66 25.41 2.46
C PRO A 46 15.28 25.41 3.15
N GLU A 47 14.33 24.60 2.67
CA GLU A 47 12.97 24.52 3.22
C GLU A 47 12.83 23.41 4.27
N GLY A 48 13.80 22.48 4.35
CA GLY A 48 13.82 21.37 5.30
C GLY A 48 14.43 20.09 4.72
N VAL A 49 13.81 18.94 5.02
CA VAL A 49 14.22 17.64 4.46
C VAL A 49 13.19 17.16 3.45
N ARG A 50 13.66 16.86 2.24
CA ARG A 50 12.84 16.42 1.12
C ARG A 50 12.94 14.92 0.89
N TYR A 51 11.81 14.24 0.83
CA TYR A 51 11.67 12.80 0.60
C TYR A 51 10.93 12.55 -0.71
N ARG A 52 11.41 11.57 -1.50
CA ARG A 52 10.66 11.07 -2.65
C ARG A 52 9.49 10.23 -2.14
N ILE A 53 8.29 10.44 -2.66
CA ILE A 53 7.11 9.66 -2.30
C ILE A 53 6.42 9.10 -3.55
N GLY A 54 5.63 8.06 -3.36
CA GLY A 54 4.74 7.51 -4.37
C GLY A 54 3.41 7.09 -3.75
N VAL A 55 2.35 7.19 -4.52
CA VAL A 55 1.03 6.63 -4.21
C VAL A 55 0.59 5.76 -5.38
N ILE A 56 -0.05 4.63 -5.06
CA ILE A 56 -0.56 3.67 -6.03
C ILE A 56 -2.09 3.69 -6.00
N ALA A 57 -2.72 3.53 -7.17
CA ALA A 57 -4.17 3.55 -7.29
C ALA A 57 -4.77 2.14 -7.20
N ASP A 58 -5.83 2.01 -6.42
CA ASP A 58 -6.79 0.93 -6.55
C ASP A 58 -8.04 1.50 -7.25
N LEU A 59 -8.32 0.99 -8.45
CA LEU A 59 -9.45 1.42 -9.28
C LEU A 59 -10.66 0.48 -9.14
N ASP A 60 -10.60 -0.49 -8.22
CA ASP A 60 -11.57 -1.57 -8.12
C ASP A 60 -11.81 -2.21 -9.51
N THR A 61 -13.07 -2.47 -9.88
CA THR A 61 -13.46 -3.01 -11.18
C THR A 61 -13.14 -2.09 -12.38
N GLN A 62 -12.82 -0.81 -12.14
CA GLN A 62 -12.44 0.13 -13.20
C GLN A 62 -10.98 -0.04 -13.64
N SER A 63 -10.21 -0.95 -13.00
CA SER A 63 -8.88 -1.33 -13.47
C SER A 63 -8.92 -2.05 -14.82
N ARG A 64 -10.07 -2.56 -15.26
CA ARG A 64 -10.20 -3.27 -16.54
C ARG A 64 -10.03 -2.31 -17.73
N GLY A 65 -9.01 -2.55 -18.54
CA GLY A 65 -8.70 -1.79 -19.74
C GLY A 65 -9.64 -2.10 -20.91
N SER A 66 -9.54 -1.27 -21.96
CA SER A 66 -10.28 -1.47 -23.22
C SER A 66 -9.75 -2.63 -24.04
N ALA A 67 -8.46 -2.94 -23.91
CA ALA A 67 -7.84 -4.10 -24.54
C ALA A 67 -8.26 -5.40 -23.83
N GLU A 68 -8.40 -6.47 -24.60
CA GLU A 68 -8.76 -7.78 -24.07
C GLU A 68 -7.74 -8.26 -23.01
N HIS A 69 -8.23 -8.90 -21.95
CA HIS A 69 -7.42 -9.42 -20.84
C HIS A 69 -6.34 -8.45 -20.36
N THR A 70 -6.68 -7.17 -20.22
CA THR A 70 -5.74 -6.13 -19.79
C THR A 70 -6.33 -5.37 -18.61
N TRP A 71 -5.55 -5.24 -17.55
CA TRP A 71 -5.88 -4.43 -16.38
C TRP A 71 -4.76 -3.42 -16.11
N PHE A 72 -5.09 -2.31 -15.47
CA PHE A 72 -4.16 -1.22 -15.23
C PHE A 72 -4.39 -0.53 -13.88
N SER A 73 -3.34 0.14 -13.42
CA SER A 73 -3.33 1.04 -12.26
C SER A 73 -2.41 2.24 -12.56
N TYR A 74 -2.38 3.22 -11.66
CA TYR A 74 -1.54 4.41 -11.76
C TYR A 74 -0.62 4.53 -10.54
N LEU A 75 0.65 4.79 -10.82
CA LEU A 75 1.65 5.21 -9.84
C LEU A 75 1.90 6.71 -10.01
N LYS A 76 1.53 7.49 -9.00
CA LYS A 76 1.80 8.94 -8.95
C LYS A 76 2.94 9.21 -7.98
N LYS A 77 3.98 9.87 -8.47
CA LYS A 77 5.19 10.19 -7.70
C LYS A 77 5.22 11.67 -7.34
N GLY A 78 5.94 12.00 -6.30
CA GLY A 78 6.06 13.36 -5.82
C GLY A 78 7.16 13.51 -4.78
N TYR A 79 7.08 14.59 -4.04
CA TYR A 79 7.96 14.90 -2.93
C TYR A 79 7.15 15.30 -1.71
N LEU A 80 7.62 14.85 -0.56
CA LEU A 80 7.21 15.34 0.76
C LEU A 80 8.37 16.16 1.33
N VAL A 81 8.10 17.40 1.74
CA VAL A 81 9.07 18.26 2.41
C VAL A 81 8.63 18.46 3.85
N LEU A 82 9.45 18.03 4.80
CA LEU A 82 9.28 18.30 6.23
C LEU A 82 10.11 19.53 6.59
N SER A 83 9.49 20.55 7.17
CA SER A 83 10.21 21.77 7.58
C SER A 83 11.27 21.47 8.64
N ASP A 84 12.32 22.30 8.69
CA ASP A 84 13.37 22.19 9.72
C ASP A 84 12.83 22.36 11.15
N SER A 85 11.75 23.12 11.32
CA SER A 85 11.01 23.27 12.56
C SER A 85 10.20 22.02 12.94
N GLY A 86 9.93 21.12 11.99
CA GLY A 86 9.12 19.92 12.19
C GLY A 86 7.61 20.16 12.30
N ASP A 87 7.15 21.39 12.10
CA ASP A 87 5.76 21.84 12.30
C ASP A 87 4.92 21.89 11.02
N SER A 88 5.54 21.64 9.85
CA SER A 88 4.84 21.68 8.57
C SER A 88 5.34 20.62 7.60
N VAL A 89 4.39 20.10 6.83
CA VAL A 89 4.64 19.14 5.74
C VAL A 89 4.03 19.70 4.46
N THR A 90 4.83 19.77 3.41
CA THR A 90 4.40 20.17 2.07
C THR A 90 4.48 18.98 1.13
N VAL A 91 3.46 18.79 0.29
CA VAL A 91 3.45 17.75 -0.74
C VAL A 91 3.39 18.39 -2.13
N GLU A 92 4.31 17.94 -2.99
CA GLU A 92 4.41 18.32 -4.39
C GLU A 92 4.30 17.09 -5.26
N TRP A 93 3.51 17.14 -6.33
CA TRP A 93 3.36 16.01 -7.24
C TRP A 93 4.10 16.24 -8.53
N ASP A 94 4.66 15.17 -9.09
CA ASP A 94 5.14 15.18 -10.45
C ASP A 94 3.97 15.44 -11.41
N LYS A 95 4.30 16.07 -12.54
CA LYS A 95 3.35 16.38 -13.60
C LYS A 95 2.75 15.11 -14.20
N ASP A 96 3.60 14.12 -14.45
CA ASP A 96 3.23 12.89 -15.14
C ASP A 96 2.96 11.77 -14.13
N GLU A 97 2.06 10.86 -14.51
CA GLU A 97 1.76 9.62 -13.79
C GLU A 97 2.22 8.41 -14.62
N SER A 98 2.66 7.35 -13.94
CA SER A 98 3.04 6.09 -14.58
C SER A 98 1.82 5.17 -14.63
N MET A 99 1.35 4.82 -15.83
CA MET A 99 0.38 3.75 -15.99
C MET A 99 1.09 2.40 -15.93
N LEU A 100 0.65 1.55 -15.01
CA LEU A 100 1.11 0.18 -14.84
C LEU A 100 0.07 -0.78 -15.42
N GLN A 101 0.50 -1.80 -16.15
CA GLN A 101 -0.42 -2.74 -16.81
C GLN A 101 -0.01 -4.19 -16.62
N SER A 102 -1.00 -5.07 -16.51
CA SER A 102 -0.82 -6.52 -16.50
C SER A 102 -1.94 -7.24 -17.26
N HIS A 103 -1.64 -8.47 -17.67
CA HIS A 103 -2.61 -9.39 -18.28
C HIS A 103 -3.03 -10.52 -17.33
N LEU A 104 -2.51 -10.51 -16.09
CA LEU A 104 -2.87 -11.47 -15.06
C LEU A 104 -4.11 -10.99 -14.30
N ALA A 105 -5.05 -11.90 -14.09
CA ALA A 105 -6.27 -11.63 -13.35
C ALA A 105 -6.84 -12.90 -12.71
N GLU A 106 -7.57 -12.72 -11.62
CA GLU A 106 -8.39 -13.75 -10.99
C GLU A 106 -9.87 -13.40 -11.15
N LYS A 107 -10.66 -14.33 -11.71
CA LYS A 107 -12.11 -14.13 -11.96
C LYS A 107 -12.42 -12.83 -12.72
N GLY A 108 -11.55 -12.46 -13.67
CA GLY A 108 -11.71 -11.27 -14.50
C GLY A 108 -11.35 -9.94 -13.83
N ARG A 109 -10.69 -9.97 -12.67
CA ARG A 109 -10.23 -8.79 -11.92
C ARG A 109 -8.72 -8.87 -11.67
N GLY A 110 -8.02 -7.75 -11.79
CA GLY A 110 -6.57 -7.66 -11.56
C GLY A 110 -6.12 -6.21 -11.51
N MET A 111 -4.87 -5.99 -11.10
CA MET A 111 -4.29 -4.65 -10.91
C MET A 111 -5.07 -3.77 -9.93
N GLU A 112 -5.70 -4.37 -8.92
CA GLU A 112 -6.34 -3.64 -7.82
C GLU A 112 -5.32 -3.53 -6.68
N LEU A 113 -4.43 -2.54 -6.86
CA LEU A 113 -3.19 -2.45 -6.11
C LEU A 113 -3.40 -1.82 -4.74
N SER A 114 -3.21 -2.62 -3.69
CA SER A 114 -3.62 -2.25 -2.33
C SER A 114 -2.51 -1.70 -1.43
N GLU A 115 -1.23 -1.82 -1.82
CA GLU A 115 -0.10 -1.33 -1.02
C GLU A 115 1.11 -0.96 -1.89
N LEU A 116 2.00 -0.09 -1.39
CA LEU A 116 3.24 0.31 -2.04
C LEU A 116 4.41 0.37 -1.03
N VAL A 117 5.44 -0.44 -1.25
CA VAL A 117 6.57 -0.55 -0.31
C VAL A 117 7.91 -0.57 -1.03
N VAL A 118 8.93 0.02 -0.40
CA VAL A 118 10.33 -0.16 -0.82
C VAL A 118 10.93 -1.31 -0.01
N PHE A 119 11.46 -2.32 -0.70
CA PHE A 119 12.15 -3.45 -0.10
C PHE A 119 13.39 -3.80 -0.93
N ASN A 120 14.53 -4.04 -0.29
CA ASN A 120 15.78 -4.41 -0.95
C ASN A 120 16.14 -3.49 -2.15
N GLY A 121 16.00 -2.17 -1.97
CA GLY A 121 16.28 -1.16 -2.99
C GLY A 121 15.32 -1.14 -4.19
N LYS A 122 14.22 -1.90 -4.13
CA LYS A 122 13.23 -2.05 -5.19
C LYS A 122 11.85 -1.62 -4.70
N LEU A 123 10.99 -1.24 -5.63
CA LEU A 123 9.61 -0.84 -5.34
C LEU A 123 8.69 -2.04 -5.59
N TYR A 124 7.80 -2.33 -4.64
CA TYR A 124 6.86 -3.43 -4.71
C TYR A 124 5.44 -2.95 -4.44
N THR A 125 4.48 -3.63 -5.03
CA THR A 125 3.04 -3.45 -4.82
C THR A 125 2.36 -4.81 -4.82
N VAL A 126 1.10 -4.88 -4.44
CA VAL A 126 0.35 -6.14 -4.39
C VAL A 126 -1.07 -5.95 -4.91
N ASP A 127 -1.51 -6.88 -5.75
CA ASP A 127 -2.88 -6.95 -6.27
C ASP A 127 -3.74 -7.81 -5.32
N ASP A 128 -4.77 -7.24 -4.72
CA ASP A 128 -5.62 -7.93 -3.73
C ASP A 128 -6.52 -9.02 -4.38
N ARG A 129 -6.65 -8.99 -5.71
CA ARG A 129 -7.46 -9.94 -6.47
C ARG A 129 -6.71 -11.23 -6.69
N THR A 130 -5.54 -11.13 -7.29
CA THR A 130 -4.68 -12.27 -7.62
C THR A 130 -3.77 -12.67 -6.46
N GLY A 131 -3.61 -11.79 -5.49
CA GLY A 131 -2.61 -11.92 -4.43
C GLY A 131 -1.17 -11.76 -4.91
N VAL A 132 -0.95 -11.29 -6.13
CA VAL A 132 0.40 -11.23 -6.69
C VAL A 132 1.10 -9.96 -6.21
N VAL A 133 2.23 -10.16 -5.54
CA VAL A 133 3.19 -9.10 -5.28
C VAL A 133 3.98 -8.86 -6.56
N TYR A 134 3.95 -7.62 -7.04
CA TYR A 134 4.67 -7.17 -8.21
C TYR A 134 5.86 -6.31 -7.82
N GLN A 135 7.01 -6.54 -8.43
CA GLN A 135 8.08 -5.54 -8.47
C GLN A 135 7.74 -4.50 -9.55
N ILE A 136 7.86 -3.21 -9.23
CA ILE A 136 7.67 -2.11 -10.17
C ILE A 136 9.03 -1.68 -10.72
N GLU A 137 9.19 -1.76 -12.04
CA GLU A 137 10.40 -1.36 -12.77
C GLU A 137 10.04 -0.34 -13.86
N GLY A 138 10.24 0.94 -13.58
CA GLY A 138 9.78 2.02 -14.45
C GLY A 138 8.26 2.05 -14.52
N ASN A 139 7.70 1.69 -15.69
CA ASN A 139 6.26 1.54 -15.93
C ASN A 139 5.82 0.07 -16.04
N LYS A 140 6.71 -0.88 -15.74
CA LYS A 140 6.42 -2.31 -15.80
C LYS A 140 6.12 -2.85 -14.41
N VAL A 141 5.25 -3.85 -14.36
CA VAL A 141 5.02 -4.69 -13.18
C VAL A 141 5.47 -6.11 -13.48
N VAL A 142 6.36 -6.63 -12.64
CA VAL A 142 6.95 -7.97 -12.79
C VAL A 142 6.44 -8.83 -11.64
N PRO A 143 5.64 -9.89 -11.90
CA PRO A 143 5.18 -10.81 -10.86
C PRO A 143 6.36 -11.38 -10.07
N TRP A 144 6.25 -11.40 -8.74
CA TRP A 144 7.31 -11.91 -7.87
C TRP A 144 6.86 -13.07 -6.99
N VAL A 145 5.82 -12.87 -6.15
CA VAL A 145 5.24 -13.93 -5.28
C VAL A 145 3.71 -13.83 -5.27
N SER A 146 2.98 -14.93 -5.01
CA SER A 146 1.50 -14.95 -4.95
C SER A 146 0.97 -15.42 -3.59
N PHE A 147 0.04 -14.65 -3.02
CA PHE A 147 -0.68 -14.86 -1.76
C PHE A 147 -1.79 -13.83 -1.64
N LYS A 148 -3.00 -14.18 -1.17
CA LYS A 148 -4.07 -13.19 -0.97
C LYS A 148 -3.70 -12.19 0.14
N ALA A 149 -3.00 -11.15 -0.27
CA ALA A 149 -2.34 -10.18 0.57
C ALA A 149 -3.13 -8.87 0.59
N GLU A 150 -3.14 -8.23 1.75
CA GLU A 150 -3.87 -7.00 2.03
C GLU A 150 -2.94 -5.92 2.59
N TRP A 151 -1.76 -6.31 3.08
CA TRP A 151 -0.76 -5.37 3.61
C TRP A 151 0.67 -5.88 3.42
N LEU A 152 1.61 -4.94 3.36
CA LEU A 152 3.05 -5.18 3.27
C LEU A 152 3.78 -4.41 4.37
N ALA A 153 4.76 -5.03 5.01
CA ALA A 153 5.63 -4.37 5.98
C ALA A 153 7.06 -4.88 5.84
N VAL A 154 8.05 -4.07 6.20
CA VAL A 154 9.45 -4.50 6.24
C VAL A 154 9.95 -4.48 7.68
N LYS A 155 10.53 -5.59 8.12
CA LYS A 155 11.15 -5.72 9.45
C LYS A 155 12.36 -6.65 9.34
N ASP A 156 13.46 -6.27 9.97
CA ASP A 156 14.70 -7.06 10.04
C ASP A 156 15.12 -7.64 8.69
N GLU A 157 15.11 -6.81 7.64
CA GLU A 157 15.45 -7.18 6.24
C GLU A 157 14.53 -8.22 5.57
N HIS A 158 13.33 -8.45 6.13
CA HIS A 158 12.30 -9.28 5.54
C HIS A 158 11.07 -8.46 5.14
N LEU A 159 10.48 -8.81 4.00
CA LEU A 159 9.17 -8.34 3.60
C LEU A 159 8.11 -9.27 4.18
N TYR A 160 7.28 -8.73 5.06
CA TYR A 160 6.09 -9.38 5.58
C TYR A 160 4.92 -9.07 4.66
N VAL A 161 4.24 -10.11 4.21
CA VAL A 161 3.07 -10.05 3.32
C VAL A 161 1.92 -10.73 4.04
N GLY A 162 0.98 -9.95 4.58
CA GLY A 162 -0.15 -10.49 5.33
C GLY A 162 -1.49 -10.30 4.64
N GLY A 163 -2.44 -11.13 5.02
CA GLY A 163 -3.81 -11.13 4.48
C GLY A 163 -4.78 -10.33 5.34
N LEU A 164 -6.06 -10.72 5.29
CA LEU A 164 -7.16 -10.04 5.97
C LEU A 164 -7.02 -10.00 7.50
N GLY A 165 -6.29 -10.95 8.11
CA GLY A 165 -6.06 -10.98 9.55
C GLY A 165 -7.30 -11.36 10.37
N LYS A 166 -8.17 -12.19 9.80
CA LYS A 166 -9.33 -12.81 10.46
C LYS A 166 -9.66 -14.14 9.78
N GLU A 167 -10.49 -14.95 10.42
CA GLU A 167 -11.00 -16.18 9.80
C GLU A 167 -11.67 -15.88 8.45
N TRP A 168 -11.43 -16.73 7.45
CA TRP A 168 -12.22 -16.73 6.24
C TRP A 168 -13.61 -17.28 6.56
N THR A 169 -14.64 -16.52 6.20
CA THR A 169 -16.02 -16.87 6.47
C THR A 169 -16.83 -17.00 5.18
N THR A 170 -17.94 -17.75 5.25
CA THR A 170 -19.00 -17.65 4.24
C THR A 170 -19.61 -16.24 4.24
N THR A 171 -20.46 -15.94 3.25
CA THR A 171 -21.19 -14.66 3.20
C THR A 171 -22.15 -14.48 4.38
N THR A 172 -22.52 -15.56 5.08
CA THR A 172 -23.36 -15.55 6.28
C THR A 172 -22.56 -15.52 7.58
N GLY A 173 -21.22 -15.50 7.52
CA GLY A 173 -20.35 -15.37 8.68
C GLY A 173 -19.90 -16.69 9.32
N GLU A 174 -20.16 -17.84 8.70
CA GLU A 174 -19.68 -19.13 9.20
C GLU A 174 -18.19 -19.30 8.89
N VAL A 175 -17.40 -19.68 9.90
CA VAL A 175 -15.94 -19.89 9.76
C VAL A 175 -15.65 -21.09 8.87
N VAL A 176 -14.75 -20.90 7.90
CA VAL A 176 -14.32 -21.92 6.95
C VAL A 176 -12.86 -22.32 7.17
N ASN A 177 -11.96 -21.35 7.36
CA ASN A 177 -10.53 -21.59 7.62
C ASN A 177 -9.84 -20.33 8.17
N GLU A 178 -8.60 -20.49 8.64
CA GLU A 178 -7.75 -19.42 9.21
C GLU A 178 -6.67 -18.95 8.21
N ASN A 179 -6.76 -19.32 6.93
CA ASN A 179 -5.72 -19.01 5.94
C ASN A 179 -5.37 -17.51 5.83
N PRO A 180 -6.33 -16.56 5.91
CA PRO A 180 -6.01 -15.13 5.86
C PRO A 180 -5.26 -14.59 7.08
N GLU A 181 -5.11 -15.39 8.14
CA GLU A 181 -4.33 -15.08 9.34
C GLU A 181 -2.89 -15.58 9.26
N TRP A 182 -2.48 -16.18 8.15
CA TRP A 182 -1.08 -16.47 7.87
C TRP A 182 -0.38 -15.26 7.28
N VAL A 183 0.92 -15.16 7.55
CA VAL A 183 1.80 -14.11 7.02
C VAL A 183 2.96 -14.78 6.30
N LYS A 184 3.24 -14.34 5.07
CA LYS A 184 4.46 -14.74 4.37
C LYS A 184 5.59 -13.83 4.77
N VAL A 185 6.75 -14.41 5.01
CA VAL A 185 7.97 -13.68 5.36
C VAL A 185 8.98 -13.94 4.26
N VAL A 186 9.26 -12.91 3.47
CA VAL A 186 10.12 -13.02 2.29
C VAL A 186 11.46 -12.38 2.58
N GLY A 187 12.51 -13.19 2.60
CA GLY A 187 13.89 -12.71 2.77
C GLY A 187 14.36 -11.93 1.53
N TYR A 188 15.37 -11.07 1.72
CA TYR A 188 15.91 -10.25 0.62
C TYR A 188 16.54 -11.07 -0.52
N LYS A 189 16.84 -12.36 -0.27
CA LYS A 189 17.30 -13.33 -1.28
C LYS A 189 16.15 -14.05 -2.00
N GLY A 190 14.91 -13.80 -1.61
CA GLY A 190 13.70 -14.41 -2.19
C GLY A 190 13.28 -15.73 -1.55
N ASP A 191 13.92 -16.15 -0.46
CA ASP A 191 13.42 -17.22 0.39
C ASP A 191 12.07 -16.84 1.02
N VAL A 192 11.16 -17.80 1.14
CA VAL A 192 9.80 -17.58 1.62
C VAL A 192 9.51 -18.48 2.81
N GLY A 193 9.28 -17.86 3.96
CA GLY A 193 8.71 -18.47 5.15
C GLY A 193 7.20 -18.24 5.25
N HIS A 194 6.54 -19.08 6.04
CA HIS A 194 5.10 -18.99 6.33
C HIS A 194 4.91 -19.01 7.84
N GLU A 195 4.41 -17.91 8.40
CA GLU A 195 4.16 -17.77 9.82
C GLU A 195 2.66 -17.79 10.11
N ASN A 196 2.25 -18.58 11.10
CA ASN A 196 0.89 -18.56 11.61
C ASN A 196 0.73 -17.40 12.60
N TRP A 197 -0.07 -16.40 12.25
CA TRP A 197 -0.33 -15.22 13.07
C TRP A 197 -1.71 -15.22 13.74
N VAL A 198 -2.42 -16.36 13.80
CA VAL A 198 -3.74 -16.47 14.46
C VAL A 198 -3.70 -15.92 15.90
N ALA A 199 -2.69 -16.30 16.69
CA ALA A 199 -2.53 -15.79 18.05
C ALA A 199 -2.31 -14.26 18.10
N ASN A 200 -1.59 -13.71 17.12
CA ASN A 200 -1.28 -12.28 17.04
C ASN A 200 -2.53 -11.47 16.67
N TYR A 201 -3.28 -11.91 15.66
CA TYR A 201 -4.53 -11.25 15.27
C TYR A 201 -5.59 -11.34 16.37
N ASN A 202 -5.66 -12.48 17.07
CA ASN A 202 -6.53 -12.62 18.24
C ASN A 202 -6.14 -11.66 19.37
N ALA A 203 -4.85 -11.49 19.64
CA ALA A 203 -4.38 -10.51 20.62
C ALA A 203 -4.73 -9.07 20.21
N LEU A 204 -4.58 -8.71 18.93
CA LEU A 204 -4.99 -7.41 18.40
C LEU A 204 -6.50 -7.18 18.54
N ARG A 205 -7.32 -8.16 18.18
CA ARG A 205 -8.79 -8.12 18.32
C ARG A 205 -9.20 -7.92 19.78
N ALA A 206 -8.60 -8.69 20.70
CA ALA A 206 -8.87 -8.59 22.13
C ALA A 206 -8.45 -7.24 22.70
N ALA A 207 -7.28 -6.71 22.31
CA ALA A 207 -6.80 -5.41 22.73
C ALA A 207 -7.69 -4.25 22.25
N ALA A 208 -8.33 -4.41 21.08
CA ALA A 208 -9.35 -3.49 20.58
C ALA A 208 -10.70 -3.61 21.32
N GLY A 209 -10.83 -4.50 22.31
CA GLY A 209 -12.06 -4.73 23.07
C GLY A 209 -13.11 -5.54 22.30
N ILE A 210 -12.73 -6.16 21.18
CA ILE A 210 -13.63 -6.93 20.32
C ILE A 210 -13.57 -8.40 20.72
N ARG A 211 -14.73 -9.05 20.79
CA ARG A 211 -14.87 -10.48 21.04
C ARG A 211 -15.57 -11.14 19.84
N PRO A 212 -15.27 -12.41 19.53
CA PRO A 212 -16.04 -13.16 18.54
C PRO A 212 -17.55 -13.05 18.79
N PRO A 213 -18.39 -12.91 17.75
CA PRO A 213 -18.06 -12.95 16.31
C PRO A 213 -17.71 -11.58 15.69
N GLY A 214 -17.37 -10.57 16.50
CA GLY A 214 -17.08 -9.20 16.06
C GLY A 214 -15.69 -8.97 15.50
#